data_AF-A0A975SBB4-F1
#
_entry.id   AF-A0A975SBB4-F1
#
_cell.length_a   1.000
_cell.length_b   1.000
_cell.length_c   1.000
_cell.angle_alpha   90.00
_cell.angle_beta   90.00
_cell.angle_gamma   90.00
#
_symmetry.space_group_name_H-M   'P 1'
#
loop_
_entity.id
_entity.type
_entity.pdbx_description
1 polymer ?
#
loop_
_entity_poly.entity_id
_entity_poly.type
_entity_poly.pdbx_seq_one_letter_code
_entity_poly.pdbx_strand_id
1 'polypeptide(L)'
;MNIDNAHILPRHPRCRCVLVAYIDVDNLAKQFDREEASVDKALQAGSGGAIIKKEKVYKIADKETEERLQEVSDGVWSSLSEIEKRAISDYTGDYSEVTNTYLRNKDLGGVRDAKIEARVQALDAVLESNRLGYDLKLYRYVSEEEFKALQEGDYFKNYLSTSIHRTRTEHFGDGYKFIIQAPKQTKGYYIGKNSENDYEKEFLVHRKTKYKILNIDEEKGILEMELLEDE
;
A
#
# COMPACT_ATOMS: atom_id res chain seq x y z
N MET A 1 24.49 -49.42 31.70
CA MET A 1 24.71 -48.53 30.54
C MET A 1 25.99 -48.99 29.86
N ASN A 2 25.89 -49.47 28.62
CA ASN A 2 26.99 -50.07 27.88
C ASN A 2 27.74 -48.94 27.14
N ILE A 3 29.00 -48.69 27.51
CA ILE A 3 29.80 -47.54 27.03
C ILE A 3 30.42 -47.81 25.64
N ASP A 4 30.37 -49.04 25.15
CA ASP A 4 31.12 -49.50 23.98
C ASP A 4 30.47 -49.23 22.61
N ASN A 5 29.33 -48.52 22.56
CA ASN A 5 28.62 -48.20 21.31
C ASN A 5 28.69 -46.71 20.90
N ALA A 6 29.61 -45.93 21.45
CA ALA A 6 29.80 -44.55 21.02
C ALA A 6 30.55 -44.51 19.67
N HIS A 7 29.89 -44.00 18.62
CA HIS A 7 30.54 -43.69 17.34
C HIS A 7 31.74 -42.76 17.59
N ILE A 8 32.95 -43.28 17.36
CA ILE A 8 34.18 -42.50 17.49
C ILE A 8 34.18 -41.46 16.36
N LEU A 9 33.88 -40.21 16.70
CA LEU A 9 33.94 -39.10 15.76
C LEU A 9 35.41 -38.91 15.31
N PRO A 10 35.66 -38.73 14.00
CA PRO A 10 37.02 -38.52 13.49
C PRO A 10 37.61 -37.23 14.06
N ARG A 11 38.83 -37.32 14.59
CA ARG A 11 39.55 -36.16 15.17
C ARG A 11 40.22 -35.35 14.05
N HIS A 12 40.17 -34.03 14.16
CA HIS A 12 40.85 -33.14 13.21
C HIS A 12 42.38 -33.39 13.23
N PRO A 13 43.07 -33.48 12.07
CA PRO A 13 44.48 -33.86 12.00
C PRO A 13 45.45 -32.97 12.78
N ARG A 14 45.04 -31.73 13.09
CA ARG A 14 45.87 -30.72 13.76
C ARG A 14 45.40 -30.28 15.15
N CYS A 15 44.30 -30.83 15.68
CA CYS A 15 43.80 -30.42 16.99
C CYS A 15 43.13 -31.58 17.73
N ARG A 16 43.68 -31.96 18.90
CA ARG A 16 43.29 -33.17 19.65
C ARG A 16 42.07 -32.97 20.56
N CYS A 17 41.44 -31.79 20.57
CA CYS A 17 40.56 -31.34 21.66
C CYS A 17 39.12 -30.97 21.28
N VAL A 18 38.69 -31.06 20.02
CA VAL A 18 37.31 -30.73 19.63
C VAL A 18 36.69 -31.88 18.84
N LEU A 19 35.57 -32.41 19.36
CA LEU A 19 34.69 -33.33 18.65
C LEU A 19 33.82 -32.50 17.71
N VAL A 20 33.92 -32.73 16.40
CA VAL A 20 33.02 -32.13 15.41
C VAL A 20 32.00 -33.21 15.03
N ALA A 21 30.71 -32.86 15.04
CA ALA A 21 29.66 -33.78 14.63
C ALA A 21 29.93 -34.26 13.19
N TYR A 22 29.99 -35.57 13.00
CA TYR A 22 30.07 -36.17 11.67
C TYR A 22 28.67 -36.11 11.05
N ILE A 23 28.52 -35.29 10.00
CA ILE A 23 27.29 -35.18 9.23
C ILE A 23 27.51 -35.99 7.95
N ASP A 24 26.75 -37.07 7.79
CA ASP A 24 26.73 -37.88 6.56
C ASP A 24 26.00 -37.09 5.47
N VAL A 25 26.79 -36.32 4.72
CA VAL A 25 26.32 -35.41 3.66
C VAL A 25 25.57 -36.15 2.56
N ASP A 26 25.94 -37.39 2.26
CA ASP A 26 25.32 -38.20 1.22
C ASP A 26 23.92 -38.68 1.63
N ASN A 27 23.75 -39.00 2.91
CA ASN A 27 22.45 -39.38 3.46
C ASN A 27 21.54 -38.16 3.63
N LEU A 28 22.11 -37.02 4.01
CA LEU A 28 21.39 -35.75 4.13
C LEU A 28 20.88 -35.28 2.76
N ALA A 29 21.71 -35.34 1.71
CA ALA A 29 21.30 -35.02 0.35
C ALA A 29 20.14 -35.91 -0.14
N LYS A 30 20.22 -37.22 0.13
CA LYS A 30 19.14 -38.17 -0.21
C LYS A 30 17.85 -37.91 0.57
N GLN A 31 17.92 -37.34 1.78
CA GLN A 31 16.74 -36.92 2.53
C GLN A 31 16.12 -35.67 1.91
N PHE A 32 16.93 -34.67 1.56
CA PHE A 32 16.44 -33.47 0.87
C PHE A 32 15.79 -33.80 -0.48
N ASP A 33 16.41 -34.66 -1.30
CA ASP A 33 15.84 -35.07 -2.59
C ASP A 33 14.49 -35.79 -2.42
N ARG A 34 14.33 -36.58 -1.35
CA ARG A 34 13.07 -37.26 -1.02
C ARG A 34 12.00 -36.31 -0.51
N GLU A 35 12.38 -35.32 0.27
CA GLU A 35 11.48 -34.28 0.76
C GLU A 35 11.00 -33.41 -0.40
N GLU A 36 11.90 -32.96 -1.28
CA GLU A 36 11.58 -32.18 -2.48
C GLU A 36 10.65 -32.95 -3.42
N ALA A 37 10.95 -34.22 -3.69
CA ALA A 37 10.07 -35.09 -4.47
C ALA A 37 8.70 -35.32 -3.81
N SER A 38 8.62 -35.32 -2.47
CA SER A 38 7.35 -35.46 -1.75
C SER A 38 6.50 -34.18 -1.84
N VAL A 39 7.14 -33.01 -1.84
CA VAL A 39 6.50 -31.70 -2.00
C VAL A 39 5.98 -31.54 -3.42
N ASP A 40 6.78 -31.89 -4.43
CA ASP A 40 6.37 -31.86 -5.84
C ASP A 40 5.18 -32.79 -6.11
N LYS A 41 5.19 -33.97 -5.49
CA LYS A 41 4.10 -34.93 -5.62
C LYS A 41 2.83 -34.46 -4.91
N ALA A 42 2.96 -33.74 -3.78
CA ALA A 42 1.83 -33.09 -3.11
C ALA A 42 1.24 -31.93 -3.93
N LEU A 43 2.08 -31.16 -4.62
CA LEU A 43 1.67 -30.09 -5.54
C LEU A 43 0.96 -30.65 -6.79
N GLN A 44 1.43 -31.77 -7.34
CA GLN A 44 0.82 -32.42 -8.51
C GLN A 44 -0.47 -33.19 -8.16
N ALA A 45 -0.55 -33.79 -6.98
CA ALA A 45 -1.77 -34.49 -6.53
C ALA A 45 -2.91 -33.54 -6.10
N GLY A 46 -2.60 -32.26 -5.88
CA GLY A 46 -3.55 -31.21 -5.49
C GLY A 46 -4.21 -30.47 -6.67
N SER A 47 -4.32 -31.09 -7.86
CA SER A 47 -4.99 -30.52 -9.04
C SER A 47 -6.52 -30.46 -8.90
N GLY A 48 -6.96 -29.74 -7.87
CA GLY A 48 -8.33 -29.43 -7.47
C GLY A 48 -8.37 -28.05 -6.81
N GLY A 49 -7.84 -27.05 -7.49
CA GLY A 49 -8.29 -25.65 -7.44
C GLY A 49 -8.45 -24.96 -6.09
N ALA A 50 -7.50 -25.07 -5.16
CA ALA A 50 -7.35 -24.06 -4.10
C ALA A 50 -6.15 -23.17 -4.44
N ILE A 51 -6.42 -22.02 -5.08
CA ILE A 51 -5.42 -20.97 -5.23
C ILE A 51 -5.10 -20.48 -3.81
N ILE A 52 -3.97 -20.89 -3.25
CA ILE A 52 -3.43 -20.26 -2.04
C ILE A 52 -3.03 -18.85 -2.47
N LYS A 53 -3.94 -17.88 -2.32
CA LYS A 53 -3.64 -16.46 -2.52
C LYS A 53 -2.55 -16.12 -1.50
N LYS A 54 -1.33 -15.89 -2.00
CA LYS A 54 -0.23 -15.36 -1.19
C LYS A 54 -0.70 -14.02 -0.61
N GLU A 55 -0.77 -13.93 0.71
CA GLU A 55 -1.24 -12.73 1.40
C GLU A 55 -0.36 -11.54 0.99
N LYS A 56 -0.98 -10.47 0.47
CA LYS A 56 -0.25 -9.24 0.09
C LYS A 56 0.19 -8.54 1.37
N VAL A 57 1.47 -8.18 1.45
CA VAL A 57 2.04 -7.47 2.59
C VAL A 57 2.20 -6.00 2.24
N TYR A 58 1.47 -5.14 2.95
CA TYR A 58 1.51 -3.69 2.78
C TYR A 58 2.47 -3.06 3.80
N LYS A 59 3.56 -2.46 3.31
CA LYS A 59 4.58 -1.85 4.18
C LYS A 59 4.24 -0.41 4.54
N ILE A 60 4.77 0.07 5.67
CA ILE A 60 4.78 1.49 6.00
C ILE A 60 5.92 2.13 5.20
N ALA A 61 5.69 3.33 4.64
CA ALA A 61 6.73 4.02 3.90
C ALA A 61 7.90 4.39 4.83
N ASP A 62 9.11 3.98 4.43
CA ASP A 62 10.36 4.43 5.03
C ASP A 62 10.96 5.58 4.21
N LYS A 63 12.08 6.11 4.68
CA LYS A 63 12.78 7.21 4.02
C LYS A 63 13.19 6.88 2.58
N GLU A 64 13.66 5.65 2.33
CA GLU A 64 14.05 5.23 0.98
C GLU A 64 12.84 5.17 0.04
N THR A 65 11.71 4.64 0.53
CA THR A 65 10.45 4.61 -0.22
C THR A 65 9.97 6.02 -0.54
N GLU A 66 10.00 6.94 0.43
CA GLU A 66 9.64 8.35 0.22
C GLU A 66 10.54 9.01 -0.83
N GLU A 67 11.87 8.84 -0.73
CA GLU A 67 12.81 9.41 -1.68
C GLU A 67 12.54 8.91 -3.11
N ARG A 68 12.21 7.63 -3.27
CA ARG A 68 11.89 7.03 -4.58
C ARG A 68 10.57 7.50 -5.13
N LEU A 69 9.55 7.60 -4.27
CA LEU A 69 8.28 8.21 -4.65
C LEU A 69 8.46 9.67 -5.08
N GLN A 70 9.31 10.43 -4.39
CA GLN A 70 9.61 11.82 -4.74
C GLN A 70 10.37 11.92 -6.07
N GLU A 71 11.36 11.08 -6.32
CA GLU A 71 12.09 11.06 -7.60
C GLU A 71 11.14 10.79 -8.78
N VAL A 72 10.22 9.83 -8.63
CA VAL A 72 9.19 9.56 -9.65
C VAL A 72 8.24 10.75 -9.79
N SER A 73 7.81 11.34 -8.67
CA SER A 73 6.97 12.54 -8.64
C SER A 73 7.60 13.70 -9.43
N ASP A 74 8.87 14.01 -9.17
CA ASP A 74 9.56 15.11 -9.84
C ASP A 74 9.69 14.87 -11.35
N GLY A 75 9.92 13.61 -11.75
CA GLY A 75 9.90 13.18 -13.15
C GLY A 75 8.55 13.45 -13.82
N VAL A 76 7.46 13.00 -13.19
CA VAL A 76 6.09 13.23 -13.68
C VAL A 76 5.80 14.72 -13.73
N TRP A 77 6.04 15.46 -12.64
CA TRP A 77 5.81 16.89 -12.53
C TRP A 77 6.46 17.70 -13.65
N SER A 78 7.71 17.36 -13.99
CA SER A 78 8.43 18.04 -15.08
C SER A 78 7.78 17.86 -16.45
N SER A 79 7.03 16.77 -16.65
CA SER A 79 6.32 16.45 -17.89
C SER A 79 4.89 16.98 -17.95
N LEU A 80 4.33 17.39 -16.81
CA LEU A 80 2.97 17.91 -16.73
C LEU A 80 2.84 19.26 -17.47
N SER A 81 1.69 19.44 -18.10
CA SER A 81 1.28 20.73 -18.63
C SER A 81 1.02 21.73 -17.50
N GLU A 82 1.05 23.02 -17.81
CA GLU A 82 0.73 24.07 -16.83
C GLU A 82 -0.71 24.01 -16.33
N ILE A 83 -1.62 23.41 -17.10
CA ILE A 83 -3.01 23.18 -16.69
C ILE A 83 -3.07 22.09 -15.62
N GLU A 84 -2.33 20.99 -15.79
CA GLU A 84 -2.27 19.90 -14.83
C GLU A 84 -1.58 20.32 -13.54
N LYS A 85 -0.44 21.02 -13.62
CA LYS A 85 0.25 21.56 -12.43
C LYS A 85 -0.66 22.50 -11.64
N ARG A 86 -1.37 23.40 -12.32
CA ARG A 86 -2.35 24.28 -11.68
C ARG A 86 -3.50 23.49 -11.06
N ALA A 87 -4.01 22.47 -11.73
CA ALA A 87 -5.09 21.64 -11.19
C ALA A 87 -4.67 20.91 -9.91
N ILE A 88 -3.42 20.43 -9.84
CA ILE A 88 -2.85 19.84 -8.63
C ILE A 88 -2.72 20.91 -7.54
N SER A 89 -2.07 22.04 -7.82
CA SER A 89 -1.90 23.16 -6.86
C SER A 89 -3.24 23.60 -6.27
N ASP A 90 -4.20 23.94 -7.13
CA ASP A 90 -5.55 24.35 -6.74
C ASP A 90 -6.22 23.31 -5.82
N TYR A 91 -6.10 22.02 -6.17
CA TYR A 91 -6.72 20.95 -5.41
C TYR A 91 -6.05 20.75 -4.05
N THR A 92 -4.72 20.81 -3.98
CA THR A 92 -3.97 20.68 -2.72
C THR A 92 -4.07 21.91 -1.83
N GLY A 93 -4.50 23.04 -2.38
CA GLY A 93 -4.80 24.28 -1.66
C GLY A 93 -6.30 24.47 -1.43
N ASP A 94 -6.79 25.66 -1.78
CA ASP A 94 -8.13 26.15 -1.39
C ASP A 94 -9.32 25.43 -2.05
N TYR A 95 -9.10 24.62 -3.09
CA TYR A 95 -10.20 24.06 -3.90
C TYR A 95 -10.48 22.57 -3.69
N SER A 96 -9.82 21.90 -2.74
CA SER A 96 -10.11 20.50 -2.39
C SER A 96 -11.60 20.29 -2.06
N GLU A 97 -12.15 21.10 -1.14
CA GLU A 97 -13.53 20.96 -0.64
C GLU A 97 -14.55 21.19 -1.75
N VAL A 98 -14.39 22.27 -2.52
CA VAL A 98 -15.31 22.62 -3.61
C VAL A 98 -15.28 21.55 -4.71
N THR A 99 -14.09 21.08 -5.09
CA THR A 99 -13.94 20.02 -6.11
C THR A 99 -14.57 18.71 -5.65
N ASN A 100 -14.31 18.29 -4.40
CA ASN A 100 -14.85 17.04 -3.89
C ASN A 100 -16.36 17.12 -3.63
N THR A 101 -16.89 18.29 -3.26
CA THR A 101 -18.33 18.50 -3.11
C THR A 101 -19.05 18.39 -4.44
N TYR A 102 -18.52 19.01 -5.50
CA TYR A 102 -19.02 18.86 -6.88
C TYR A 102 -19.08 17.38 -7.31
N LEU A 103 -18.04 16.60 -6.98
CA LEU A 103 -17.95 15.18 -7.34
C LEU A 103 -18.95 14.31 -6.55
N ARG A 104 -19.26 14.66 -5.30
CA ARG A 104 -20.25 13.95 -4.48
C ARG A 104 -21.69 14.28 -4.91
N ASN A 105 -21.98 15.57 -5.08
CA ASN A 105 -23.29 16.10 -5.38
C ASN A 105 -23.16 17.07 -6.56
N LYS A 106 -23.59 16.64 -7.75
CA LYS A 106 -23.48 17.41 -9.01
C LYS A 106 -24.20 18.77 -9.01
N ASP A 107 -24.91 19.10 -7.93
CA ASP A 107 -25.66 20.35 -7.80
C ASP A 107 -24.98 21.27 -6.77
N LEU A 108 -24.30 22.29 -7.27
CA LEU A 108 -23.77 23.40 -6.49
C LEU A 108 -24.72 24.61 -6.50
N GLY A 109 -26.01 24.43 -6.79
CA GLY A 109 -26.97 25.52 -6.84
C GLY A 109 -26.83 26.39 -8.09
N GLY A 110 -26.66 25.78 -9.27
CA GLY A 110 -26.68 26.48 -10.56
C GLY A 110 -25.32 26.96 -11.10
N VAL A 111 -24.20 26.60 -10.47
CA VAL A 111 -22.86 26.84 -11.02
C VAL A 111 -22.61 25.89 -12.21
N ARG A 112 -22.66 26.40 -13.44
CA ARG A 112 -22.03 25.74 -14.60
C ARG A 112 -20.52 25.90 -14.47
N ASP A 113 -19.90 24.96 -13.80
CA ASP A 113 -18.55 25.12 -13.29
C ASP A 113 -17.49 24.59 -14.24
N ALA A 114 -17.37 25.24 -15.41
CA ALA A 114 -16.37 24.88 -16.43
C ALA A 114 -14.94 24.86 -15.86
N LYS A 115 -14.67 25.62 -14.79
CA LYS A 115 -13.38 25.61 -14.08
C LYS A 115 -13.21 24.34 -13.23
N ILE A 116 -14.22 23.95 -12.44
CA ILE A 116 -14.17 22.67 -11.74
C ILE A 116 -14.10 21.51 -12.73
N GLU A 117 -14.86 21.53 -13.82
CA GLU A 117 -14.81 20.48 -14.85
C GLU A 117 -13.43 20.37 -15.49
N ALA A 118 -12.81 21.50 -15.87
CA ALA A 118 -11.45 21.51 -16.39
C ALA A 118 -10.43 20.99 -15.37
N ARG A 119 -10.58 21.35 -14.08
CA ARG A 119 -9.74 20.82 -12.99
C ARG A 119 -9.92 19.31 -12.84
N VAL A 120 -11.17 18.83 -12.84
CA VAL A 120 -11.48 17.40 -12.73
C VAL A 120 -10.89 16.63 -13.91
N GLN A 121 -11.01 17.14 -15.13
CA GLN A 121 -10.41 16.51 -16.32
C GLN A 121 -8.89 16.44 -16.23
N ALA A 122 -8.23 17.52 -15.80
CA ALA A 122 -6.78 17.56 -15.64
C ALA A 122 -6.31 16.61 -14.51
N LEU A 123 -7.00 16.59 -13.36
CA LEU A 123 -6.69 15.67 -12.28
C LEU A 123 -6.90 14.22 -12.68
N ASP A 124 -8.02 13.87 -13.32
CA ASP A 124 -8.26 12.52 -13.84
C ASP A 124 -7.13 12.09 -14.78
N ALA A 125 -6.68 12.95 -15.71
CA ALA A 125 -5.60 12.63 -16.64
C ALA A 125 -4.27 12.29 -15.93
N VAL A 126 -3.90 13.07 -14.90
CA VAL A 126 -2.69 12.81 -14.11
C VAL A 126 -2.85 11.54 -13.28
N LEU A 127 -3.94 11.40 -12.53
CA LEU A 127 -4.10 10.30 -11.58
C LEU A 127 -4.32 8.95 -12.28
N GLU A 128 -4.99 8.93 -13.43
CA GLU A 128 -5.25 7.74 -14.25
C GLU A 128 -3.97 7.18 -14.89
N SER A 129 -3.03 8.06 -15.25
CA SER A 129 -1.76 7.70 -15.91
C SER A 129 -0.65 7.30 -14.93
N ASN A 130 -0.83 7.56 -13.64
CA ASN A 130 0.19 7.32 -12.61
C ASN A 130 -0.22 6.20 -11.64
N ARG A 131 0.78 5.63 -10.96
CA ARG A 131 0.62 4.50 -10.03
C ARG A 131 1.44 4.72 -8.77
N LEU A 132 0.96 4.15 -7.66
CA LEU A 132 1.69 4.19 -6.37
C LEU A 132 3.06 3.52 -6.44
N GLY A 133 3.21 2.45 -7.23
CA GLY A 133 4.48 1.75 -7.44
C GLY A 133 4.90 0.81 -6.30
N TYR A 134 4.26 0.90 -5.13
CA TYR A 134 4.53 0.07 -3.95
C TYR A 134 3.24 -0.40 -3.28
N ASP A 135 3.26 -1.59 -2.69
CA ASP A 135 2.19 -2.04 -1.79
C ASP A 135 2.39 -1.36 -0.42
N LEU A 136 1.64 -0.28 -0.16
CA LEU A 136 1.83 0.57 1.02
C LEU A 136 0.58 0.69 1.90
N LYS A 137 0.81 1.04 3.17
CA LYS A 137 -0.23 1.61 4.02
C LYS A 137 -0.28 3.12 3.83
N LEU A 138 -1.46 3.64 3.50
CA LEU A 138 -1.78 5.06 3.44
C LEU A 138 -2.68 5.45 4.63
N TYR A 139 -2.63 6.73 5.00
CA TYR A 139 -3.30 7.25 6.18
C TYR A 139 -4.10 8.50 5.85
N ARG A 140 -5.28 8.64 6.46
CA ARG A 140 -6.10 9.86 6.36
C ARG A 140 -6.89 10.06 7.64
N TYR A 141 -6.91 11.28 8.14
CA TYR A 141 -7.84 11.69 9.20
C TYR A 141 -9.10 12.26 8.57
N VAL A 142 -10.25 11.97 9.15
CA VAL A 142 -11.56 12.29 8.59
C VAL A 142 -12.54 12.76 9.65
N SER A 143 -13.60 13.42 9.21
CA SER A 143 -14.75 13.71 10.07
C SER A 143 -15.53 12.44 10.39
N GLU A 144 -16.35 12.48 11.44
CA GLU A 144 -17.30 11.42 11.75
C GLU A 144 -18.26 11.14 10.59
N GLU A 145 -18.69 12.18 9.88
CA GLU A 145 -19.58 12.07 8.72
C GLU A 145 -18.92 11.28 7.59
N GLU A 146 -17.68 11.61 7.22
CA GLU A 146 -16.93 10.89 6.17
C GLU A 146 -16.62 9.45 6.63
N PHE A 147 -16.32 9.24 7.91
CA PHE A 147 -16.11 7.91 8.49
C PHE A 147 -17.35 7.02 8.32
N LYS A 148 -18.53 7.51 8.69
CA LYS A 148 -19.80 6.78 8.56
C LYS A 148 -20.18 6.58 7.10
N ALA A 149 -20.05 7.61 6.27
CA ALA A 149 -20.44 7.54 4.86
C ALA A 149 -19.65 6.48 4.07
N LEU A 150 -18.38 6.27 4.38
CA LEU A 150 -17.55 5.27 3.68
C LEU A 150 -17.79 3.84 4.15
N GLN A 151 -18.48 3.62 5.28
CA GLN A 151 -18.88 2.28 5.71
C GLN A 151 -19.92 1.64 4.79
N GLU A 152 -20.72 2.46 4.11
CA GLU A 152 -21.82 2.02 3.25
C GLU A 152 -21.45 1.93 1.75
N GLY A 153 -20.24 2.39 1.39
CA GLY A 153 -19.76 2.43 0.01
C GLY A 153 -18.78 1.32 -0.35
N ASP A 154 -18.54 1.17 -1.65
CA ASP A 154 -17.56 0.25 -2.24
C ASP A 154 -16.60 0.94 -3.23
N TYR A 155 -16.74 2.26 -3.44
CA TYR A 155 -15.82 3.10 -4.21
C TYR A 155 -15.86 4.57 -3.80
N PHE A 156 -14.79 5.31 -4.09
CA PHE A 156 -14.75 6.76 -3.82
C PHE A 156 -15.45 7.56 -4.93
N LYS A 157 -16.46 8.37 -4.58
CA LYS A 157 -17.11 9.28 -5.55
C LYS A 157 -16.21 10.46 -5.95
N ASN A 158 -15.40 10.91 -5.00
CA ASN A 158 -14.47 12.04 -5.11
C ASN A 158 -13.01 11.56 -4.97
N TYR A 159 -12.05 12.46 -5.11
CA TYR A 159 -10.65 12.12 -4.85
C TYR A 159 -10.41 11.94 -3.35
N LEU A 160 -9.42 11.13 -3.00
CA LEU A 160 -9.04 10.88 -1.61
C LEU A 160 -7.59 11.30 -1.37
N SER A 161 -7.41 12.42 -0.67
CA SER A 161 -6.10 12.86 -0.20
C SER A 161 -5.65 12.00 0.97
N THR A 162 -4.50 11.35 0.84
CA THR A 162 -3.92 10.47 1.86
C THR A 162 -2.46 10.83 2.09
N SER A 163 -1.88 10.39 3.21
CA SER A 163 -0.45 10.49 3.48
C SER A 163 0.21 9.11 3.45
N ILE A 164 1.42 9.03 2.92
CA ILE A 164 2.26 7.83 3.01
C ILE A 164 2.82 7.63 4.43
N HIS A 165 2.77 8.68 5.27
CA HIS A 165 3.18 8.63 6.66
C HIS A 165 1.99 8.67 7.58
N ARG A 166 2.11 7.97 8.71
CA ARG A 166 1.20 8.19 9.82
C ARG A 166 1.54 9.57 10.40
N THR A 167 0.76 10.59 10.04
CA THR A 167 0.93 11.92 10.61
C THR A 167 0.85 11.82 12.14
N ARG A 168 1.86 12.38 12.83
CA ARG A 168 1.89 12.48 14.29
C ARG A 168 1.05 13.67 14.74
N THR A 169 -0.18 13.76 14.29
CA THR A 169 -1.08 14.80 14.79
C THR A 169 -1.74 14.29 16.05
N GLU A 170 -0.98 14.33 17.15
CA GLU A 170 -1.52 14.33 18.51
C GLU A 170 -2.40 15.59 18.75
N HIS A 171 -2.39 16.55 17.83
CA HIS A 171 -3.15 17.80 17.88
C HIS A 171 -4.51 17.80 17.15
N PHE A 172 -4.89 16.72 16.47
CA PHE A 172 -6.27 16.51 16.03
C PHE A 172 -6.88 15.45 16.94
N GLY A 173 -7.29 15.90 18.14
CA GLY A 173 -7.84 15.05 19.20
C GLY A 173 -8.90 14.10 18.67
N ASP A 174 -8.83 12.84 19.10
CA ASP A 174 -9.89 11.81 19.00
C ASP A 174 -10.56 11.65 17.62
N GLY A 175 -9.87 12.03 16.54
CA GLY A 175 -10.42 12.04 15.19
C GLY A 175 -10.49 10.64 14.58
N TYR A 176 -11.56 10.40 13.82
CA TYR A 176 -11.72 9.22 12.99
C TYR A 176 -10.61 9.17 11.93
N LYS A 177 -10.14 7.97 11.60
CA LYS A 177 -9.05 7.77 10.62
C LYS A 177 -9.20 6.53 9.79
N PHE A 178 -8.63 6.60 8.60
CA PHE A 178 -8.50 5.48 7.68
C PHE A 178 -7.07 4.95 7.68
N ILE A 179 -6.96 3.62 7.74
CA ILE A 179 -5.73 2.89 7.44
C ILE A 179 -6.00 2.09 6.18
N ILE A 180 -5.32 2.48 5.10
CA ILE A 180 -5.66 2.05 3.75
C ILE A 180 -4.52 1.17 3.24
N GLN A 181 -4.81 -0.09 2.95
CA GLN A 181 -3.90 -0.98 2.23
C GLN A 181 -4.03 -0.70 0.74
N ALA A 182 -3.03 -0.04 0.16
CA ALA A 182 -3.03 0.40 -1.23
C ALA A 182 -2.04 -0.46 -2.05
N PRO A 183 -2.53 -1.24 -3.03
CA PRO A 183 -1.67 -1.99 -3.92
C PRO A 183 -0.77 -1.07 -4.76
N LYS A 184 0.36 -1.59 -5.22
CA LYS A 184 1.28 -0.85 -6.11
C LYS A 184 0.63 -0.34 -7.39
N GLN A 185 -0.43 -1.01 -7.85
CA GLN A 185 -1.21 -0.62 -9.03
C GLN A 185 -2.31 0.40 -8.74
N THR A 186 -2.40 0.92 -7.51
CA THR A 186 -3.36 1.99 -7.18
C THR A 186 -3.13 3.19 -8.08
N LYS A 187 -4.18 3.61 -8.78
CA LYS A 187 -4.21 4.84 -9.57
C LYS A 187 -4.18 6.05 -8.66
N GLY A 188 -3.27 6.97 -8.94
CA GLY A 188 -3.05 8.14 -8.13
C GLY A 188 -1.66 8.72 -8.37
N TYR A 189 -1.38 9.79 -7.65
CA TYR A 189 -0.13 10.52 -7.80
C TYR A 189 0.44 10.90 -6.44
N TYR A 190 1.72 10.57 -6.21
CA TYR A 190 2.45 11.07 -5.07
C TYR A 190 2.87 12.51 -5.38
N ILE A 191 2.27 13.47 -4.69
CA ILE A 191 2.51 14.90 -4.93
C ILE A 191 3.75 15.34 -4.16
N GLY A 192 3.90 14.88 -2.91
CA GLY A 192 5.08 15.14 -2.09
C GLY A 192 5.45 16.63 -2.06
N LYS A 193 6.71 16.94 -2.38
CA LYS A 193 7.24 18.32 -2.41
C LYS A 193 6.66 19.23 -3.49
N ASN A 194 5.88 18.68 -4.42
CA ASN A 194 5.19 19.45 -5.46
C ASN A 194 3.81 19.96 -4.98
N SER A 195 3.44 19.70 -3.73
CA SER A 195 2.21 20.18 -3.09
C SER A 195 2.43 21.57 -2.50
N GLU A 196 1.36 22.34 -2.35
CA GLU A 196 1.37 23.55 -1.51
C GLU A 196 1.69 23.22 -0.04
N ASN A 197 1.46 21.97 0.38
CA ASN A 197 1.71 21.46 1.73
C ASN A 197 2.70 20.27 1.70
N ASP A 198 3.97 20.53 1.39
CA ASP A 198 5.03 19.51 1.19
C ASP A 198 5.28 18.56 2.39
N TYR A 199 4.87 18.96 3.59
CA TYR A 199 4.98 18.20 4.82
C TYR A 199 3.92 17.10 4.96
N GLU A 200 2.84 17.15 4.17
CA GLU A 200 1.74 16.18 4.25
C GLU A 200 2.10 14.85 3.59
N LYS A 201 3.13 14.83 2.74
CA LYS A 201 3.60 13.64 2.03
C LYS A 201 2.45 12.96 1.30
N GLU A 202 1.70 13.78 0.58
CA GLU A 202 0.40 13.43 0.03
C GLU A 202 0.54 12.44 -1.13
N PHE A 203 -0.24 11.37 -1.06
CA PHE A 203 -0.64 10.56 -2.20
C PHE A 203 -2.13 10.81 -2.47
N LEU A 204 -2.43 11.37 -3.64
CA LEU A 204 -3.79 11.62 -4.07
C LEU A 204 -4.33 10.41 -4.81
N VAL A 205 -5.30 9.71 -4.21
CA VAL A 205 -5.93 8.53 -4.81
C VAL A 205 -6.97 8.97 -5.83
N HIS A 206 -6.95 8.32 -6.99
CA HIS A 206 -7.92 8.57 -8.05
C HIS A 206 -9.35 8.30 -7.57
N ARG A 207 -10.30 9.14 -8.02
CA ARG A 207 -11.72 8.90 -7.79
C ARG A 207 -12.16 7.61 -8.50
N LYS A 208 -13.31 7.07 -8.11
CA LYS A 208 -13.87 5.78 -8.57
C LYS A 208 -13.02 4.56 -8.22
N THR A 209 -11.91 4.72 -7.50
CA THR A 209 -11.16 3.60 -6.93
C THR A 209 -12.08 2.82 -6.00
N LYS A 210 -12.20 1.51 -6.26
CA LYS A 210 -12.97 0.60 -5.43
C LYS A 210 -12.18 0.23 -4.19
N TYR A 211 -12.89 -0.07 -3.11
CA TYR A 211 -12.30 -0.54 -1.88
C TYR A 211 -13.20 -1.59 -1.22
N LYS A 212 -12.62 -2.34 -0.29
CA LYS A 212 -13.37 -3.16 0.64
C LYS A 212 -12.94 -2.84 2.06
N ILE A 213 -13.89 -2.90 2.98
CA ILE A 213 -13.63 -2.73 4.40
C ILE A 213 -13.04 -4.02 4.94
N LEU A 214 -11.95 -3.91 5.69
CA LEU A 214 -11.28 -5.01 6.38
C LEU A 214 -11.69 -5.07 7.85
N ASN A 215 -11.76 -3.92 8.50
CA ASN A 215 -12.10 -3.81 9.92
C ASN A 215 -12.69 -2.43 10.25
N ILE A 216 -13.59 -2.39 11.23
CA ILE A 216 -14.15 -1.16 11.81
C ILE A 216 -13.98 -1.27 13.33
N ASP A 217 -13.20 -0.36 13.90
CA ASP A 217 -13.05 -0.16 15.34
C ASP A 217 -13.70 1.18 15.70
N GLU A 218 -14.99 1.16 16.05
CA GLU A 218 -15.76 2.36 16.38
C GLU A 218 -15.26 3.04 17.65
N GLU A 219 -14.80 2.26 18.64
CA GLU A 219 -14.28 2.80 19.91
C GLU A 219 -13.02 3.65 19.69
N LYS A 220 -12.17 3.24 18.73
CA LYS A 220 -10.94 3.97 18.39
C LYS A 220 -11.09 4.87 17.15
N GLY A 221 -12.27 4.92 16.54
CA GLY A 221 -12.53 5.63 15.30
C GLY A 221 -11.64 5.18 14.13
N ILE A 222 -11.36 3.88 14.00
CA ILE A 222 -10.47 3.34 12.95
C ILE A 222 -11.28 2.55 11.94
N LEU A 223 -11.12 2.87 10.66
CA LEU A 223 -11.63 2.05 9.57
C LEU A 223 -10.42 1.60 8.74
N GLU A 224 -10.21 0.29 8.71
CA GLU A 224 -9.19 -0.34 7.89
C GLU A 224 -9.83 -0.83 6.59
N MET A 225 -9.21 -0.48 5.45
CA MET A 225 -9.71 -0.85 4.13
C MET A 225 -8.58 -1.29 3.21
N GLU A 226 -8.91 -2.04 2.17
CA GLU A 226 -8.01 -2.37 1.07
C GLU A 226 -8.57 -1.78 -0.23
N LEU A 227 -7.72 -1.06 -0.97
CA LEU A 227 -8.05 -0.60 -2.32
C LEU A 227 -7.96 -1.78 -3.29
N LEU A 228 -8.94 -1.87 -4.18
CA LEU A 228 -8.99 -2.94 -5.17
C LEU A 228 -8.24 -2.50 -6.43
N GLU A 229 -7.48 -3.43 -7.00
CA GLU A 229 -6.87 -3.24 -8.31
C GLU A 229 -8.00 -3.24 -9.37
N ASP A 230 -7.88 -2.37 -10.37
CA ASP A 230 -8.79 -2.41 -11.51
C ASP A 230 -8.57 -3.73 -12.29
N GLU A 231 -9.66 -4.40 -12.65
CA GLU A 231 -9.67 -5.62 -13.47
C GLU A 231 -9.31 -5.34 -14.94
#